data_AF-A0A914P7Q1-F1
#
_entry.id   AF-A0A914P7Q1-F1
#
_cell.length_a   1.000
_cell.length_b   1.000
_cell.length_c   1.000
_cell.angle_alpha   90.00
_cell.angle_beta   90.00
_cell.angle_gamma   90.00
#
_symmetry.space_group_name_H-M   'P 1'
#
loop_
_entity.id
_entity.type
_entity.pdbx_description
1 polymer ?
#
loop_
_entity_poly.entity_id
_entity_poly.type
_entity_poly.pdbx_seq_one_letter_code
_entity_poly.pdbx_strand_id
1 'polypeptide(L)'
;MVQDNYFLPDVPRNLASKRPNIPVMYGNCRDEWSYFDLSFLRDGLTKLSDYSKGFFELFFGTMASYLASREFDVVGMLEGVYTPFGTSDNDHLAWFKIQNDIFTSTGFTGFITREIDWHLLNGNKQVYAYEITYESQIGRFYELPGWTL
;
A
#
# COMPACT_ATOMS: atom_id res chain seq x y z
N MET A 1 -12.45 10.48 -6.68
CA MET A 1 -13.91 10.43 -6.92
C MET A 1 -14.57 11.25 -5.83
N VAL A 2 -15.56 12.08 -6.15
CA VAL A 2 -16.23 12.96 -5.19
C VAL A 2 -17.70 12.52 -5.06
N GLN A 3 -18.25 12.56 -3.85
CA GLN A 3 -19.68 12.35 -3.64
C GLN A 3 -20.46 13.47 -4.34
N ASP A 4 -21.29 13.13 -5.32
CA ASP A 4 -21.99 14.08 -6.18
C ASP A 4 -23.51 14.05 -6.02
N ASN A 5 -24.02 13.23 -5.08
CA ASN A 5 -25.44 13.03 -4.82
C ASN A 5 -26.24 12.53 -6.05
N TYR A 6 -25.55 12.02 -7.08
CA TYR A 6 -26.17 11.49 -8.30
C TYR A 6 -25.57 10.14 -8.70
N PHE A 7 -24.35 10.13 -9.24
CA PHE A 7 -23.67 8.90 -9.62
C PHE A 7 -23.09 8.18 -8.39
N LEU A 8 -22.50 8.94 -7.47
CA LEU A 8 -22.04 8.48 -6.16
C LEU A 8 -22.86 9.20 -5.06
N PRO A 9 -24.05 8.68 -4.73
CA PRO A 9 -24.99 9.39 -3.87
C PRO A 9 -24.61 9.40 -2.39
N ASP A 10 -23.70 8.53 -1.97
CA ASP A 10 -23.19 8.42 -0.60
C ASP A 10 -21.76 7.83 -0.65
N VAL A 11 -21.05 7.83 0.47
CA VAL A 11 -19.72 7.22 0.55
C VAL A 11 -19.77 5.70 0.27
N PRO A 12 -18.75 5.12 -0.38
CA PRO A 12 -18.77 3.70 -0.80
C PRO A 12 -19.12 2.71 0.32
N ARG A 13 -18.68 2.98 1.55
CA ARG A 13 -18.97 2.16 2.73
C ARG A 13 -20.47 2.02 2.99
N ASN A 14 -21.25 3.09 2.83
CA ASN A 14 -22.69 3.06 3.08
C ASN A 14 -23.46 2.43 1.91
N LEU A 15 -22.86 2.46 0.71
CA LEU A 15 -23.42 1.86 -0.50
C LEU A 15 -23.09 0.36 -0.63
N ALA A 16 -22.17 -0.18 0.19
CA ALA A 16 -21.70 -1.55 0.12
C ALA A 16 -22.84 -2.60 0.09
N SER A 17 -23.83 -2.47 0.98
CA SER A 17 -24.99 -3.37 1.06
C SER A 17 -26.02 -3.20 -0.05
N LYS A 18 -25.89 -2.14 -0.88
CA LYS A 18 -26.78 -1.87 -2.02
C LYS A 18 -26.20 -2.37 -3.34
N ARG A 19 -24.98 -2.91 -3.33
CA ARG A 19 -24.31 -3.39 -4.55
C ARG A 19 -25.04 -4.63 -5.10
N PRO A 20 -25.17 -4.75 -6.42
CA PRO A 20 -25.73 -5.97 -7.01
C PRO A 20 -24.75 -7.15 -6.82
N ASN A 21 -25.31 -8.35 -6.63
CA ASN A 21 -24.52 -9.59 -6.51
C ASN A 21 -24.12 -10.13 -7.89
N ILE A 22 -23.18 -9.44 -8.52
CA ILE A 22 -22.55 -9.85 -9.79
C ILE A 22 -21.21 -10.56 -9.51
N PRO A 23 -20.73 -11.42 -10.42
CA PRO A 23 -19.36 -11.93 -10.34
C PRO A 23 -18.36 -10.78 -10.34
N VAL A 24 -17.43 -10.77 -9.38
CA VAL A 24 -16.38 -9.76 -9.24
C VAL A 24 -15.03 -10.43 -9.07
N MET A 25 -14.01 -9.85 -9.71
CA MET A 25 -12.62 -10.25 -9.55
C MET A 25 -11.82 -9.03 -9.11
N TYR A 26 -11.07 -9.19 -8.03
CA TYR A 26 -10.16 -8.19 -7.50
C TYR A 26 -8.74 -8.73 -7.52
N GLY A 27 -7.77 -7.84 -7.68
CA GLY A 27 -6.39 -8.21 -7.46
C GLY A 27 -5.48 -7.01 -7.36
N ASN A 28 -4.29 -7.29 -6.86
CA ASN A 28 -3.18 -6.37 -6.71
C ASN A 28 -1.92 -6.96 -7.35
N CYS A 29 -0.92 -6.13 -7.55
CA CYS A 29 0.47 -6.55 -7.70
C CYS A 29 1.12 -6.71 -6.32
N ARG A 30 2.10 -7.59 -6.21
CA ARG A 30 2.86 -7.79 -4.96
C ARG A 30 3.47 -6.49 -4.43
N ASP A 31 3.96 -5.64 -5.33
CA ASP A 31 4.70 -4.41 -5.04
C ASP A 31 4.06 -3.19 -5.73
N GLU A 32 2.75 -2.99 -5.56
CA GLU A 32 1.99 -1.90 -6.21
C GLU A 32 2.63 -0.52 -6.01
N TRP A 33 3.21 -0.27 -4.83
CA TRP A 33 3.78 1.04 -4.53
C TRP A 33 5.15 1.28 -5.18
N SER A 34 5.87 0.22 -5.57
CA SER A 34 7.25 0.30 -6.05
C SER A 34 7.38 1.24 -7.26
N TYR A 35 6.36 1.35 -8.11
CA TYR A 35 6.35 2.28 -9.23
C TYR A 35 6.58 3.74 -8.79
N PHE A 36 5.96 4.17 -7.69
CA PHE A 36 6.07 5.53 -7.18
C PHE A 36 7.48 5.78 -6.62
N ASP A 37 7.95 4.89 -5.75
CA ASP A 37 9.29 5.02 -5.14
C ASP A 37 10.40 4.98 -6.20
N LEU A 38 10.33 4.07 -7.18
CA LEU A 38 11.29 4.01 -8.29
C LEU A 38 11.22 5.26 -9.18
N SER A 39 10.04 5.87 -9.33
CA SER A 39 9.90 7.14 -10.07
C SER A 39 10.55 8.30 -9.32
N PHE A 40 10.42 8.35 -7.98
CA PHE A 40 11.07 9.37 -7.15
C PHE A 40 12.60 9.25 -7.19
N LEU A 41 13.12 8.02 -7.18
CA LEU A 41 14.55 7.75 -7.36
C LEU A 41 15.04 8.19 -8.73
N ARG A 42 14.31 7.84 -9.81
CA ARG A 42 14.65 8.25 -11.18
C ARG A 42 14.70 9.76 -11.34
N ASP A 43 13.71 10.45 -10.79
CA ASP A 43 13.56 11.91 -10.94
C ASP A 43 14.46 12.69 -9.96
N GLY A 44 15.22 11.99 -9.12
CA GLY A 44 16.16 12.58 -8.16
C GLY A 44 15.49 13.28 -6.97
N LEU A 45 14.20 12.99 -6.72
CA LEU A 45 13.45 13.50 -5.56
C LEU A 45 13.88 12.81 -4.27
N THR A 46 14.29 11.55 -4.37
CA THR A 46 14.90 10.77 -3.29
C THR A 46 16.13 10.03 -3.83
N LYS A 47 16.98 9.55 -2.93
CA LYS A 47 18.08 8.63 -3.20
C LYS A 47 17.89 7.39 -2.35
N LEU A 48 18.42 6.25 -2.80
CA LEU A 48 18.36 5.02 -2.00
C LEU A 48 18.97 5.23 -0.60
N SER A 49 20.05 5.98 -0.50
CA SER A 49 20.71 6.32 0.77
C SER A 49 19.84 7.09 1.76
N ASP A 50 18.74 7.69 1.29
CA ASP A 50 17.82 8.41 2.17
C ASP A 50 16.95 7.43 2.97
N TYR A 51 16.63 6.26 2.39
CA TYR A 51 15.81 5.24 3.04
C TYR A 51 16.57 4.63 4.21
N SER A 52 16.10 4.85 5.43
CA SER A 52 16.74 4.42 6.68
C SER A 52 15.67 4.38 7.77
N LYS A 53 15.99 3.85 8.95
CA LYS A 53 15.08 3.92 10.10
C LYS A 53 14.68 5.37 10.41
N GLY A 54 15.65 6.28 10.44
CA GLY A 54 15.37 7.70 10.74
C GLY A 54 14.48 8.35 9.68
N PHE A 55 14.64 8.00 8.41
CA PHE A 55 13.76 8.48 7.34
C PHE A 55 12.35 7.89 7.46
N PHE A 56 12.25 6.60 7.79
CA PHE A 56 10.98 5.93 8.08
C PHE A 56 10.23 6.64 9.21
N GLU A 57 10.88 6.86 10.35
CA GLU A 57 10.30 7.54 11.52
C GLU A 57 9.85 8.96 11.19
N LEU A 58 10.66 9.71 10.45
CA LEU A 58 10.30 11.07 10.00
C LEU A 58 9.07 11.06 9.09
N PHE A 59 9.07 10.19 8.08
CA PHE A 59 8.04 10.17 7.05
C PHE A 59 6.70 9.67 7.60
N PHE A 60 6.70 8.51 8.24
CA PHE A 60 5.49 7.94 8.85
C PHE A 60 5.06 8.69 10.10
N GLY A 61 5.98 9.28 10.87
CA GLY A 61 5.63 10.20 11.97
C GLY A 61 4.88 11.42 11.46
N THR A 62 5.36 12.04 10.37
CA THR A 62 4.65 13.17 9.74
C THR A 62 3.24 12.77 9.30
N MET A 63 3.05 11.59 8.69
CA MET A 63 1.72 11.09 8.32
C MET A 63 0.85 10.74 9.53
N ALA A 64 1.44 10.16 10.58
CA ALA A 64 0.72 9.76 11.78
C ALA A 64 0.40 10.96 12.69
N SER A 65 1.06 12.11 12.52
CA SER A 65 0.77 13.34 13.27
C SER A 65 -0.68 13.83 13.11
N TYR A 66 -1.32 13.52 11.97
CA TYR A 66 -2.75 13.78 11.75
C TYR A 66 -3.67 12.96 12.66
N LEU A 67 -3.15 11.94 13.34
CA LEU A 67 -3.86 11.10 14.31
C LEU A 67 -3.62 11.56 15.76
N ALA A 68 -2.97 12.71 15.96
CA ALA A 68 -2.71 13.33 17.25
C ALA A 68 -2.07 12.35 18.27
N SER A 69 -2.75 12.06 19.38
CA SER A 69 -2.19 11.24 20.47
C SER A 69 -1.90 9.78 20.09
N ARG A 70 -2.29 9.34 18.89
CA ARG A 70 -2.04 7.98 18.38
C ARG A 70 -0.82 7.89 17.47
N GLU A 71 -0.12 9.00 17.22
CA GLU A 71 1.04 9.04 16.33
C GLU A 71 2.07 7.95 16.66
N PHE A 72 2.57 7.93 17.90
CA PHE A 72 3.59 6.97 18.34
C PHE A 72 3.11 5.52 18.32
N ASP A 73 1.86 5.26 18.67
CA ASP A 73 1.27 3.92 18.64
C ASP A 73 1.27 3.36 17.21
N VAL A 74 0.91 4.21 16.23
CA VAL A 74 0.80 3.81 14.83
C VAL A 74 2.17 3.61 14.20
N VAL A 75 3.12 4.53 14.42
CA VAL A 75 4.48 4.39 13.89
C VAL A 75 5.15 3.15 14.47
N GLY A 76 5.05 2.92 15.79
CA GLY A 76 5.59 1.73 16.44
C GLY A 76 4.95 0.43 15.96
N MET A 77 3.64 0.44 15.67
CA MET A 77 2.95 -0.70 15.08
C MET A 77 3.45 -0.98 13.66
N LEU A 78 3.60 0.04 12.82
CA LEU A 78 4.11 -0.12 11.45
C LEU A 78 5.53 -0.68 11.47
N GLU A 79 6.41 -0.11 12.29
CA GLU A 79 7.78 -0.61 12.42
C GLU A 79 7.79 -2.07 12.90
N GLY A 80 7.02 -2.39 13.94
CA GLY A 80 7.01 -3.72 14.55
C GLY A 80 6.40 -4.81 13.68
N VAL A 81 5.46 -4.48 12.79
CA VAL A 81 4.82 -5.44 11.89
C VAL A 81 5.66 -5.69 10.63
N TYR A 82 6.23 -4.63 10.05
CA TYR A 82 6.86 -4.71 8.73
C TYR A 82 8.37 -4.88 8.78
N THR A 83 9.05 -4.57 9.88
CA THR A 83 10.52 -4.67 9.96
C THR A 83 10.97 -6.08 10.34
N PRO A 84 11.68 -6.82 9.46
CA PRO A 84 12.22 -8.12 9.81
C PRO A 84 13.26 -8.04 10.94
N PHE A 85 13.36 -9.09 11.76
CA PHE A 85 14.36 -9.17 12.82
C PHE A 85 15.79 -9.06 12.26
N GLY A 86 16.59 -8.21 12.90
CA GLY A 86 18.00 -7.99 12.51
C GLY A 86 18.20 -6.96 11.40
N THR A 87 17.14 -6.29 10.93
CA THR A 87 17.27 -5.15 10.02
C THR A 87 18.08 -4.04 10.69
N SER A 88 19.18 -3.63 10.05
CA SER A 88 20.00 -2.53 10.58
C SER A 88 19.39 -1.17 10.21
N ASP A 89 19.60 -0.16 11.05
CA ASP A 89 19.03 1.18 10.84
C ASP A 89 19.43 1.83 9.50
N ASN A 90 20.60 1.44 8.97
CA ASN A 90 21.15 1.93 7.69
C ASN A 90 21.08 0.88 6.56
N ASP A 91 20.28 -0.18 6.72
CA ASP A 91 20.01 -1.09 5.61
C ASP A 91 19.02 -0.43 4.64
N HIS A 92 19.57 0.40 3.75
CA HIS A 92 18.79 1.26 2.88
C HIS A 92 17.81 0.49 1.98
N LEU A 93 18.23 -0.68 1.50
CA LEU A 93 17.38 -1.53 0.67
C LEU A 93 16.27 -2.19 1.49
N ALA A 94 16.54 -2.62 2.72
CA ALA A 94 15.51 -3.15 3.60
C ALA A 94 14.48 -2.07 3.96
N TRP A 95 14.90 -0.86 4.32
CA TRP A 95 13.97 0.24 4.63
C TRP A 95 13.17 0.69 3.41
N PHE A 96 13.75 0.64 2.21
CA PHE A 96 13.01 0.83 0.96
C PHE A 96 11.91 -0.23 0.77
N LYS A 97 12.22 -1.52 1.00
CA LYS A 97 11.24 -2.63 0.97
C LYS A 97 10.13 -2.46 2.00
N ILE A 98 10.48 -2.15 3.24
CA ILE A 98 9.52 -1.92 4.33
C ILE A 98 8.53 -0.80 3.98
N GLN A 99 9.03 0.31 3.43
CA GLN A 99 8.18 1.42 2.99
C GLN A 99 7.23 0.99 1.86
N ASN A 100 7.75 0.32 0.82
CA ASN A 100 6.95 -0.23 -0.27
C ASN A 100 5.83 -1.16 0.24
N ASP A 101 6.15 -2.05 1.19
CA ASP A 101 5.21 -3.04 1.70
C ASP A 101 4.08 -2.37 2.50
N ILE A 102 4.41 -1.36 3.31
CA ILE A 102 3.42 -0.58 4.05
C ILE A 102 2.50 0.16 3.09
N PHE A 103 3.06 0.81 2.05
CA PHE A 103 2.24 1.56 1.11
C PHE A 103 1.42 0.68 0.18
N THR A 104 1.96 -0.45 -0.27
CA THR A 104 1.21 -1.45 -1.02
C THR A 104 0.04 -1.95 -0.17
N SER A 105 0.31 -2.27 1.10
CA SER A 105 -0.71 -2.74 2.04
C SER A 105 -1.79 -1.70 2.32
N THR A 106 -1.42 -0.45 2.63
CA THR A 106 -2.41 0.59 2.98
C THR A 106 -3.10 1.19 1.76
N GLY A 107 -2.38 1.36 0.65
CA GLY A 107 -2.85 2.04 -0.56
C GLY A 107 -3.64 1.17 -1.52
N PHE A 108 -3.39 -0.15 -1.52
CA PHE A 108 -3.99 -1.07 -2.48
C PHE A 108 -4.62 -2.28 -1.79
N THR A 109 -3.80 -3.16 -1.20
CA THR A 109 -4.25 -4.46 -0.69
C THR A 109 -5.33 -4.31 0.37
N GLY A 110 -5.18 -3.36 1.31
CA GLY A 110 -6.16 -3.11 2.36
C GLY A 110 -7.50 -2.59 1.83
N PHE A 111 -7.50 -1.77 0.77
CA PHE A 111 -8.74 -1.33 0.12
C PHE A 111 -9.42 -2.48 -0.62
N ILE A 112 -8.65 -3.29 -1.34
CA ILE A 112 -9.14 -4.46 -2.07
C ILE A 112 -9.75 -5.49 -1.11
N THR A 113 -9.05 -5.84 -0.04
CA THR A 113 -9.56 -6.80 0.96
C THR A 113 -10.85 -6.30 1.59
N ARG A 114 -10.96 -5.00 1.87
CA ARG A 114 -12.21 -4.42 2.38
C ARG A 114 -13.36 -4.48 1.38
N GLU A 115 -13.08 -4.28 0.09
CA GLU A 115 -14.09 -4.42 -0.97
C GLU A 115 -14.57 -5.87 -1.09
N ILE A 116 -13.65 -6.83 -1.01
CA ILE A 116 -13.96 -8.27 -0.95
C ILE A 116 -14.88 -8.57 0.24
N ASP A 117 -14.53 -8.10 1.44
CA ASP A 117 -15.34 -8.29 2.65
C ASP A 117 -16.75 -7.73 2.49
N TRP A 118 -16.88 -6.53 1.92
CA TRP A 118 -18.18 -5.92 1.67
C TRP A 118 -19.05 -6.73 0.70
N HIS A 119 -18.47 -7.30 -0.36
CA HIS A 119 -19.21 -8.19 -1.25
C HIS A 119 -19.66 -9.47 -0.54
N LEU A 120 -18.77 -10.09 0.24
CA LEU A 120 -19.09 -11.33 0.98
C LEU A 120 -20.18 -11.08 2.04
N LEU A 121 -20.09 -9.99 2.80
CA LEU A 121 -21.10 -9.59 3.79
C LEU A 121 -22.46 -9.25 3.17
N ASN A 122 -22.48 -8.79 1.91
CA ASN A 122 -23.71 -8.58 1.13
C ASN A 122 -24.27 -9.89 0.50
N GLY A 123 -23.69 -11.04 0.83
CA GLY A 123 -24.13 -12.35 0.35
C GLY A 123 -23.68 -12.66 -1.08
N ASN A 124 -22.74 -11.91 -1.66
CA ASN A 124 -22.16 -12.27 -2.95
C ASN A 124 -21.24 -13.49 -2.78
N LYS A 125 -21.52 -14.57 -3.51
CA LYS A 125 -20.74 -15.82 -3.47
C LYS A 125 -19.73 -15.93 -4.62
N GLN A 126 -19.73 -14.97 -5.54
CA GLN A 126 -18.91 -14.97 -6.76
C GLN A 126 -17.84 -13.88 -6.66
N VAL A 127 -16.97 -14.00 -5.66
CA VAL A 127 -15.87 -13.07 -5.40
C VAL A 127 -14.57 -13.83 -5.59
N TYR A 128 -13.74 -13.35 -6.51
CA TYR A 128 -12.46 -13.96 -6.85
C TYR A 128 -11.34 -12.96 -6.54
N ALA A 129 -10.25 -13.45 -5.95
CA ALA A 129 -9.08 -12.65 -5.63
C ALA A 129 -7.85 -13.24 -6.32
N TYR A 130 -6.94 -12.38 -6.78
CA TYR A 130 -5.64 -12.78 -7.30
C TYR A 130 -4.56 -11.78 -6.86
N GLU A 131 -3.32 -12.24 -6.87
CA GLU A 131 -2.14 -11.37 -6.76
C GLU A 131 -1.20 -11.65 -7.94
N ILE A 132 -0.72 -10.60 -8.59
CA ILE A 132 0.30 -10.72 -9.64
C ILE A 132 1.67 -10.63 -8.99
N THR A 133 2.43 -11.70 -9.14
CA THR A 133 3.81 -11.81 -8.65
C THR A 133 4.83 -11.89 -9.78
N TYR A 134 4.38 -11.89 -11.04
CA TYR A 134 5.28 -11.94 -12.19
C TYR A 134 5.85 -10.56 -12.51
N GLU A 135 7.17 -10.44 -12.49
CA GLU A 135 7.88 -9.23 -12.86
C GLU A 135 8.16 -9.18 -14.37
N SER A 136 7.56 -8.19 -15.05
CA SER A 136 7.87 -7.92 -16.45
C SER A 136 9.22 -7.20 -16.59
N GLN A 137 10.04 -7.66 -17.53
CA GLN A 137 11.24 -6.93 -17.98
C GLN A 137 10.89 -5.75 -18.90
N ILE A 138 9.74 -5.82 -19.57
CA ILE A 138 9.26 -4.80 -20.50
C ILE A 138 8.72 -3.62 -19.69
N GLY A 139 9.19 -2.41 -20.00
CA GLY A 139 8.73 -1.18 -19.36
C GLY A 139 9.45 -0.83 -18.06
N ARG A 140 10.50 -1.57 -17.68
CA ARG A 140 11.40 -1.16 -16.58
C ARG A 140 12.05 0.18 -16.92
N PHE A 141 11.83 1.17 -16.07
CA PHE A 141 12.32 2.54 -16.25
C PHE A 141 13.39 2.94 -15.22
N TYR A 142 13.63 2.09 -14.23
CA TYR A 142 14.68 2.27 -13.23
C TYR A 142 15.11 0.90 -12.68
N GLU A 143 16.42 0.68 -12.57
CA GLU A 143 16.97 -0.54 -11.97
C GLU A 143 17.57 -0.21 -10.61
N LEU A 144 17.04 -0.85 -9.56
CA LEU A 144 17.54 -0.71 -8.21
C LEU A 144 18.38 -1.95 -7.84
N PRO A 145 19.70 -1.81 -7.61
CA PRO A 145 20.53 -2.96 -7.24
C PRO A 145 20.02 -3.69 -5.99
N GLY A 146 19.91 -5.02 -6.06
CA GLY A 146 19.40 -5.86 -4.96
C GLY A 146 17.86 -5.88 -4.83
N TRP A 147 17.16 -5.13 -5.67
CA TRP A 147 15.71 -5.20 -5.80
C TRP A 147 15.31 -6.21 -6.89
N THR A 148 14.52 -7.19 -6.51
CA THR A 148 13.84 -8.14 -7.40
C THR A 148 12.37 -8.08 -7.02
N LEU A 149 11.49 -7.64 -7.94
CA LEU A 149 10.02 -7.67 -7.70
C LEU A 149 9.55 -9.14 -7.69
#